data_AF-A0A7W6G422-F1
#
_entry.id   AF-A0A7W6G422-F1
#
_cell.length_a   1.000
_cell.length_b   1.000
_cell.length_c   1.000
_cell.angle_alpha   90.00
_cell.angle_beta   90.00
_cell.angle_gamma   90.00
#
_symmetry.space_group_name_H-M   'P 1'
#
loop_
_entity.id
_entity.type
_entity.pdbx_description
1 polymer ?
#
loop_
_entity_poly.entity_id
_entity_poly.type
_entity_poly.pdbx_seq_one_letter_code
_entity_poly.pdbx_strand_id
1 'polypeptide(L)'
;MTNLNFTIEQKQVPVLKEAARKLTDAARGKAHNPTLPGQIEAFDRDETGEAATETVAAAELRSIIERVERLEEEKSAISDDIKDVMGEAKGRGYDTKAIRTIIRLRKKDANERIEEESILQTYMAALGME
;
A
#
# COMPACT_ATOMS: atom_id res chain seq x y z
N MET A 1 -12.27 11.53 13.17
CA MET A 1 -10.91 11.25 12.68
C MET A 1 -10.99 10.14 11.64
N THR A 2 -11.02 10.50 10.36
CA THR A 2 -11.06 9.54 9.26
C THR A 2 -9.73 8.77 9.23
N ASN A 3 -9.80 7.44 9.38
CA ASN A 3 -8.65 6.57 9.38
C ASN A 3 -7.89 6.74 8.05
N LEU A 4 -6.66 7.26 8.13
CA LEU A 4 -5.77 7.44 6.98
C LEU A 4 -5.57 6.12 6.20
N ASN A 5 -5.55 4.98 6.91
CA ASN A 5 -5.50 3.64 6.33
C ASN A 5 -6.73 3.31 5.48
N PHE A 6 -7.93 3.72 5.92
CA PHE A 6 -9.17 3.51 5.16
C PHE A 6 -9.16 4.32 3.86
N THR A 7 -8.64 5.56 3.90
CA THR A 7 -8.51 6.41 2.71
C THR A 7 -7.46 5.88 1.72
N ILE A 8 -6.37 5.27 2.20
CA ILE A 8 -5.33 4.65 1.36
C ILE A 8 -5.89 3.39 0.67
N GLU A 9 -6.59 2.52 1.40
CA GLU A 9 -7.27 1.35 0.82
C GLU A 9 -8.29 1.78 -0.23
N GLN A 10 -9.15 2.76 0.06
CA GLN A 10 -10.17 3.24 -0.89
C GLN A 10 -9.57 3.86 -2.17
N LYS A 11 -8.36 4.44 -2.08
CA LYS A 11 -7.64 4.99 -3.25
C LYS A 11 -6.85 3.91 -4.03
N GLN A 12 -6.36 2.86 -3.38
CA GLN A 12 -5.65 1.76 -4.05
C GLN A 12 -6.58 0.71 -4.68
N VAL A 13 -7.74 0.43 -4.07
CA VAL A 13 -8.73 -0.52 -4.59
C VAL A 13 -9.13 -0.27 -6.06
N PRO A 14 -9.38 0.96 -6.53
CA PRO A 14 -9.66 1.19 -7.96
C PRO A 14 -8.44 0.94 -8.86
N VAL A 15 -7.22 1.28 -8.41
CA VAL A 15 -5.98 1.02 -9.16
C VAL A 15 -5.70 -0.48 -9.28
N LEU A 16 -5.90 -1.24 -8.20
CA LEU A 16 -5.78 -2.70 -8.19
C LEU A 16 -6.84 -3.36 -9.09
N LYS A 17 -8.08 -2.84 -9.10
CA LYS A 17 -9.13 -3.32 -10.02
C LYS A 17 -8.80 -3.02 -11.48
N GLU A 18 -8.19 -1.87 -11.77
CA GLU A 18 -7.77 -1.51 -13.12
C GLU A 18 -6.58 -2.37 -13.59
N ALA A 19 -5.60 -2.61 -12.72
CA ALA A 19 -4.47 -3.51 -13.00
C ALA A 19 -4.94 -4.96 -13.21
N ALA A 20 -5.85 -5.45 -12.36
CA ALA A 20 -6.47 -6.76 -12.52
C ALA A 20 -7.28 -6.85 -13.83
N ARG A 21 -8.01 -5.80 -14.21
CA ARG A 21 -8.71 -5.74 -15.51
C ARG A 21 -7.75 -5.82 -16.68
N LYS A 22 -6.67 -5.04 -16.68
CA LYS A 22 -5.62 -5.07 -17.72
C LYS A 22 -5.01 -6.46 -17.86
N LEU A 23 -4.75 -7.14 -16.74
CA LEU A 23 -4.27 -8.53 -16.73
C LEU A 23 -5.32 -9.51 -17.30
N THR A 24 -6.60 -9.35 -16.93
CA THR A 24 -7.67 -10.21 -17.45
C THR A 24 -8.01 -9.95 -18.92
N ASP A 25 -7.86 -8.72 -19.40
CA ASP A 25 -8.11 -8.37 -20.80
C ASP A 25 -6.94 -8.85 -21.68
N ALA A 26 -5.70 -8.75 -21.19
CA ALA A 26 -4.54 -9.42 -21.77
C ALA A 26 -4.70 -10.96 -21.81
N ALA A 27 -5.37 -11.54 -20.80
CA ALA A 27 -5.73 -12.95 -20.80
C ALA A 27 -6.95 -13.29 -21.70
N ARG A 28 -7.90 -12.37 -21.89
CA ARG A 28 -9.11 -12.58 -22.71
C ARG A 28 -8.83 -12.54 -24.21
N GLY A 29 -7.78 -11.84 -24.64
CA GLY A 29 -7.24 -11.95 -26.01
C GLY A 29 -6.76 -13.36 -26.39
N LYS A 30 -6.70 -14.30 -25.43
CA LYS A 30 -6.34 -15.72 -25.62
C LYS A 30 -7.53 -16.63 -25.99
N ALA A 31 -8.72 -16.06 -26.23
CA ALA A 31 -9.85 -16.83 -26.76
C ALA A 31 -9.57 -17.22 -28.22
N HIS A 32 -9.00 -18.41 -28.38
CA HIS A 32 -8.87 -19.18 -29.60
C HIS A 32 -10.05 -18.95 -30.56
N ASN A 33 -9.81 -18.25 -31.67
CA ASN A 33 -10.63 -18.41 -32.85
C ASN A 33 -10.21 -19.75 -33.47
N PRO A 34 -11.06 -20.79 -33.51
CA PRO A 34 -10.67 -22.07 -34.06
C PRO A 34 -10.21 -21.87 -35.51
N THR A 35 -8.96 -22.23 -35.78
CA THR A 35 -8.34 -22.12 -37.09
C THR A 35 -9.21 -22.85 -38.11
N LEU A 36 -9.71 -22.13 -39.12
CA LEU A 36 -10.30 -22.77 -40.29
C LEU A 36 -9.20 -23.64 -40.95
N PRO A 37 -9.51 -24.89 -41.35
CA PRO A 37 -8.50 -25.75 -41.97
C PRO A 37 -7.96 -25.09 -43.24
N GLY A 38 -6.69 -24.65 -43.21
CA GLY A 38 -5.99 -24.05 -44.34
C GLY A 38 -5.37 -22.67 -44.11
N GLN A 39 -5.58 -22.01 -42.97
CA GLN A 39 -4.81 -20.82 -42.60
C GLN A 39 -3.61 -21.22 -41.72
N ILE A 40 -2.44 -21.33 -42.34
CA ILE A 40 -1.16 -21.30 -41.63
C ILE A 40 -0.87 -19.81 -41.40
N GLU A 41 -0.73 -19.39 -40.15
CA GLU A 41 -0.31 -18.01 -39.86
C GLU A 41 1.05 -17.75 -40.51
N ALA A 42 1.19 -16.63 -41.21
CA ALA A 42 2.37 -16.35 -42.04
C ALA A 42 3.65 -16.06 -41.21
N PHE A 43 3.51 -15.91 -39.89
CA PHE A 43 4.60 -15.68 -38.96
C PHE A 43 4.27 -16.36 -37.63
N ASP A 44 5.18 -17.18 -37.11
CA ASP A 44 4.99 -17.82 -35.81
C ASP A 44 5.15 -16.78 -34.67
N ARG A 45 4.60 -17.07 -33.48
CA ARG A 45 4.64 -16.14 -32.32
C ARG A 45 6.06 -15.78 -31.85
N ASP A 46 7.02 -16.64 -32.16
CA ASP A 46 8.45 -16.40 -31.94
C ASP A 46 9.04 -15.39 -32.95
N GLU A 47 8.44 -15.26 -34.13
CA GLU A 47 8.83 -14.32 -35.18
C GLU A 47 8.17 -12.94 -35.02
N THR A 48 6.99 -12.86 -34.41
CA THR A 48 6.28 -11.60 -34.14
C THR A 48 6.78 -10.84 -32.91
N GLY A 49 7.69 -11.44 -32.12
CA GLY A 49 8.23 -10.86 -30.89
C GLY A 49 7.26 -10.82 -29.71
N GLU A 50 6.05 -11.38 -29.86
CA GLU A 50 5.02 -11.41 -28.82
C GLU A 50 5.43 -12.29 -27.63
N ALA A 51 6.10 -13.43 -27.88
CA ALA A 51 6.68 -14.25 -26.81
C ALA A 51 7.78 -13.50 -26.03
N ALA A 52 8.59 -12.68 -26.71
CA ALA A 52 9.63 -11.90 -26.06
C ALA A 52 9.04 -10.78 -25.17
N THR A 53 7.98 -10.09 -25.62
CA THR A 53 7.30 -9.07 -24.80
C THR A 53 6.59 -9.68 -23.60
N GLU A 54 5.99 -10.86 -23.73
CA GLU A 54 5.43 -11.63 -22.60
C GLU A 54 6.51 -11.95 -21.55
N THR A 55 7.72 -12.33 -21.99
CA THR A 55 8.82 -12.62 -21.04
C THR A 55 9.33 -11.37 -20.31
N VAL A 56 9.39 -10.21 -20.99
CA VAL A 56 9.82 -8.95 -20.38
C VAL A 56 8.80 -8.48 -19.34
N ALA A 57 7.51 -8.49 -19.68
CA ALA A 57 6.44 -8.12 -18.74
C ALA A 57 6.40 -9.07 -17.52
N ALA A 58 6.59 -10.37 -17.74
CA ALA A 58 6.67 -11.35 -16.66
C ALA A 58 7.93 -11.19 -15.80
N ALA A 59 9.05 -10.74 -16.36
CA ALA A 59 10.26 -10.43 -15.59
C ALA A 59 10.10 -9.17 -14.74
N GLU A 60 9.47 -8.12 -15.28
CA GLU A 60 9.17 -6.88 -14.55
C GLU A 60 8.22 -7.16 -13.37
N LEU A 61 7.14 -7.91 -13.60
CA LEU A 61 6.20 -8.27 -12.54
C LEU A 61 6.88 -9.08 -11.42
N ARG A 62 7.74 -10.05 -11.77
CA ARG A 62 8.53 -10.80 -10.78
C ARG A 62 9.44 -9.88 -9.97
N SER A 63 10.15 -8.97 -10.63
CA SER A 63 11.00 -7.99 -9.95
C SER A 63 10.23 -7.11 -8.97
N ILE A 64 9.01 -6.67 -9.33
CA ILE A 64 8.15 -5.88 -8.43
C ILE A 64 7.73 -6.72 -7.22
N ILE A 65 7.27 -7.95 -7.43
CA ILE A 65 6.82 -8.86 -6.36
C ILE A 65 7.96 -9.10 -5.36
N GLU A 66 9.13 -9.53 -5.84
CA GLU A 66 10.29 -9.82 -5.00
C GLU A 66 10.71 -8.61 -4.16
N ARG A 67 10.67 -7.40 -4.74
CA ARG A 67 10.96 -6.15 -4.03
C ARG A 67 9.93 -5.85 -2.95
N VAL A 68 8.63 -6.09 -3.21
CA VAL A 68 7.57 -5.88 -2.21
C VAL A 68 7.67 -6.90 -1.09
N GLU A 69 7.92 -8.17 -1.39
CA GLU A 69 8.06 -9.23 -0.38
C GLU A 69 9.19 -8.91 0.59
N ARG A 70 10.37 -8.52 0.09
CA ARG A 70 11.47 -8.06 0.93
C ARG A 70 11.08 -6.87 1.82
N LEU A 71 10.36 -5.89 1.27
CA LEU A 71 9.92 -4.72 2.03
C LEU A 71 8.87 -5.08 3.10
N GLU A 72 8.00 -6.06 2.84
CA GLU A 72 7.05 -6.54 3.85
C GLU A 72 7.75 -7.32 4.98
N GLU A 73 8.79 -8.08 4.68
CA GLU A 73 9.65 -8.71 5.70
C GLU A 73 10.34 -7.65 6.58
N GLU A 74 10.99 -6.65 5.96
CA GLU A 74 11.64 -5.53 6.68
C GLU A 74 10.63 -4.78 7.56
N LYS A 75 9.44 -4.50 7.03
CA LYS A 75 8.34 -3.84 7.77
C LYS A 75 7.85 -4.70 8.94
N SER A 76 7.80 -6.01 8.80
CA SER A 76 7.44 -6.92 9.90
C SER A 76 8.50 -6.86 11.00
N ALA A 77 9.78 -6.96 10.65
CA ALA A 77 10.88 -6.87 11.61
C ALA A 77 10.85 -5.53 12.38
N ILE A 78 10.71 -4.41 11.67
CA ILE A 78 10.57 -3.08 12.30
C ILE A 78 9.34 -3.00 13.20
N SER A 79 8.23 -3.64 12.81
CA SER A 79 7.02 -3.66 13.62
C SER A 79 7.21 -4.42 14.93
N ASP A 80 8.00 -5.49 14.92
CA ASP A 80 8.34 -6.26 16.10
C ASP A 80 9.31 -5.49 17.01
N ASP A 81 10.33 -4.84 16.44
CA ASP A 81 11.22 -3.94 17.20
C ASP A 81 10.43 -2.82 17.92
N ILE A 82 9.44 -2.23 17.24
CA ILE A 82 8.56 -1.22 17.84
C ILE A 82 7.76 -1.82 19.00
N LYS A 83 7.27 -3.06 18.88
CA LYS A 83 6.53 -3.72 19.97
C LYS A 83 7.42 -3.95 21.18
N ASP A 84 8.66 -4.36 20.97
CA ASP A 84 9.63 -4.59 22.05
C ASP A 84 9.93 -3.30 22.81
N VAL A 85 10.21 -2.20 22.10
CA VAL A 85 10.43 -0.88 22.71
C VAL A 85 9.19 -0.40 23.50
N MET A 86 7.99 -0.61 22.95
CA MET A 86 6.75 -0.27 23.64
C MET A 86 6.51 -1.18 24.86
N GLY A 87 6.95 -2.43 24.80
CA GLY A 87 6.96 -3.39 25.89
C GLY A 87 7.90 -2.97 27.03
N GLU A 88 9.11 -2.53 26.69
CA GLU A 88 10.05 -1.95 27.65
C GLU A 88 9.47 -0.72 28.34
N ALA A 89 8.88 0.20 27.58
CA ALA A 89 8.24 1.39 28.13
C ALA A 89 7.15 1.01 29.14
N LYS A 90 6.32 0.00 28.82
CA LYS A 90 5.31 -0.53 29.73
C LYS A 90 5.94 -1.16 30.98
N GLY A 91 7.01 -1.95 30.84
CA GLY A 91 7.73 -2.56 31.96
C GLY A 91 8.35 -1.53 32.90
N ARG A 92 8.75 -0.37 32.38
CA ARG A 92 9.24 0.78 33.15
C ARG A 92 8.12 1.64 33.75
N GLY A 93 6.85 1.32 33.48
CA GLY A 93 5.69 2.01 34.04
C GLY A 93 5.15 3.19 33.22
N TYR A 94 5.61 3.40 31.98
CA TYR A 94 5.07 4.45 31.11
C TYR A 94 3.72 4.05 30.48
N ASP A 95 2.83 5.03 30.28
CA ASP A 95 1.60 4.82 29.51
C ASP A 95 1.88 4.75 28.00
N THR A 96 1.83 3.53 27.47
CA THR A 96 1.98 3.27 26.02
C THR A 96 0.93 3.98 25.16
N LYS A 97 -0.27 4.30 25.66
CA LYS A 97 -1.29 5.04 24.91
C LYS A 97 -0.87 6.50 24.75
N ALA A 98 -0.43 7.13 25.84
CA ALA A 98 0.13 8.47 25.81
C ALA A 98 1.33 8.58 24.85
N ILE A 99 2.27 7.63 24.92
CA ILE A 99 3.44 7.58 24.01
C ILE A 99 3.01 7.53 22.53
N ARG A 100 2.07 6.64 22.16
CA ARG A 100 1.57 6.57 20.78
C ARG A 100 0.92 7.89 20.34
N THR A 101 0.22 8.56 21.26
CA THR A 101 -0.37 9.87 20.99
C THR A 101 0.69 10.93 20.75
N ILE A 102 1.73 10.97 21.57
CA ILE A 102 2.87 11.88 21.39
C ILE A 102 3.57 11.63 20.05
N ILE A 103 3.84 10.37 19.69
CA ILE A 103 4.46 10.02 18.39
C ILE A 103 3.61 10.55 17.23
N ARG A 104 2.28 10.43 17.30
CA ARG A 104 1.38 10.93 16.27
C ARG A 104 1.38 12.46 16.19
N LEU A 105 1.35 13.13 17.34
CA LEU A 105 1.41 14.60 17.40
C LEU A 105 2.74 15.11 16.83
N ARG A 106 3.85 14.43 17.10
CA ARG A 106 5.18 14.77 16.56
C ARG A 106 5.33 14.56 15.06
N LYS A 107 4.40 13.87 14.40
CA LYS A 107 4.37 13.72 12.93
C LYS A 107 3.65 14.87 12.24
N LYS A 108 2.88 15.69 12.97
CA LYS A 108 2.20 16.87 12.42
C LYS A 108 3.16 18.05 12.31
N ASP A 109 2.83 19.01 11.46
CA ASP A 109 3.52 20.29 11.44
C ASP A 109 3.37 21.02 12.79
N ALA A 110 4.40 21.76 13.18
CA ALA A 110 4.43 22.42 14.47
C ALA A 110 3.39 23.53 14.58
N ASN A 111 3.16 24.29 13.50
CA ASN A 111 2.17 25.37 13.49
C ASN A 111 0.76 24.80 13.49
N GLU A 112 0.49 23.78 12.67
CA GLU A 112 -0.80 23.08 12.66
C GLU A 112 -1.15 22.54 14.05
N ARG A 113 -0.18 21.94 14.75
CA ARG A 113 -0.39 21.43 16.11
C ARG A 113 -0.71 22.55 17.11
N ILE A 114 -0.02 23.68 17.05
CA ILE A 114 -0.26 24.82 17.95
C ILE A 114 -1.63 25.44 17.69
N GLU A 115 -2.03 25.55 16.43
CA GLU A 115 -3.35 26.05 16.06
C GLU A 115 -4.45 25.14 16.58
N GLU A 116 -4.35 23.83 16.34
CA GLU A 116 -5.29 22.83 16.85
C GLU A 116 -5.36 22.83 18.39
N GLU A 117 -4.22 22.89 19.08
CA GLU A 117 -4.14 22.96 20.55
C GLU A 117 -4.81 24.23 21.08
N SER A 118 -4.60 25.38 20.43
CA SER A 118 -5.18 26.67 20.83
C SER A 118 -6.70 26.68 20.71
N ILE A 119 -7.23 26.14 19.60
CA ILE A 119 -8.68 26.00 19.39
C ILE A 119 -9.27 25.06 20.44
N LEU A 120 -8.65 23.90 20.66
CA LEU A 120 -9.11 22.92 21.63
C LEU A 120 -9.13 23.51 23.05
N GLN A 121 -8.07 24.20 23.46
CA GLN A 121 -7.97 24.84 24.76
C GLN A 121 -9.07 25.89 24.96
N THR A 122 -9.36 26.70 23.93
CA THR A 122 -10.45 27.68 23.95
C THR A 122 -11.80 27.01 24.22
N TYR A 123 -12.07 25.88 23.57
CA TYR A 123 -13.31 25.14 23.79
C TYR A 123 -13.37 24.44 25.15
N MET A 124 -12.26 23.88 25.63
CA MET A 124 -12.20 23.27 26.97
C MET A 124 -12.49 24.30 28.06
N ALA A 125 -11.88 25.50 27.96
CA ALA A 125 -12.15 26.60 28.87
C ALA A 125 -13.64 27.02 28.84
N ALA A 126 -14.22 27.16 27.65
CA ALA A 126 -15.65 27.49 27.50
C ALA A 126 -16.59 26.43 28.10
N LEU A 127 -16.16 25.16 28.15
CA LEU A 127 -16.89 24.04 28.74
C LEU A 127 -16.57 23.82 30.23
N GLY A 128 -15.65 24.57 30.82
CA GLY A 128 -15.20 24.38 32.21
C GLY A 128 -14.41 23.08 32.44
N MET A 129 -13.75 22.57 31.39
CA MET A 129 -12.95 21.34 31.40
C MET A 129 -11.44 21.63 31.53
N GLU A 130 -11.04 22.49 32.47
CA GLU A 130 -9.63 22.84 32.73
C GLU A 130 -8.90 21.83 33.64
#